data_AF-A0A3C2BRX8-F1
#
_entry.id   AF-A0A3C2BRX8-F1
#
_cell.length_a   1.000
_cell.length_b   1.000
_cell.length_c   1.000
_cell.angle_alpha   90.00
_cell.angle_beta   90.00
_cell.angle_gamma   90.00
#
_symmetry.space_group_name_H-M   'P 1'
#
loop_
_entity.id
_entity.type
_entity.pdbx_description
1 polymer ?
#
loop_
_entity_poly.entity_id
_entity_poly.type
_entity_poly.pdbx_seq_one_letter_code
_entity_poly.pdbx_strand_id
1 'polypeptide(L)' 'ILLDAGSTTEALADLLSRRAAVAPSNPADAPELVVITHAVPIAAKLSSAPGIALQILGGRVRGLT' A
#
# COMPACT_ATOMS: atom_id res chain seq x y z
N ILE A 1 8.48 -1.56 1.11
CA ILE A 1 8.26 -0.64 2.25
C ILE A 1 7.19 -1.21 3.17
N LEU A 2 7.24 -0.93 4.47
CA LEU A 2 6.20 -1.30 5.43
C LEU A 2 5.39 -0.06 5.77
N LEU A 3 4.06 -0.14 5.70
CA LEU A 3 3.13 0.93 6.08
C LEU A 3 2.27 0.52 7.27
N ASP A 4 2.22 1.39 8.27
CA ASP A 4 1.37 1.26 9.46
C ASP A 4 -0.06 1.75 9.17
N ALA A 5 -0.97 1.53 10.12
CA ALA A 5 -2.24 2.22 10.18
C ALA A 5 -2.07 3.71 10.56
N GLY A 6 -3.13 4.49 10.37
CA GLY A 6 -3.20 5.90 10.79
C GLY A 6 -3.50 6.84 9.64
N SER A 7 -4.18 7.95 9.94
CA SER A 7 -4.67 8.92 8.94
C SER A 7 -3.53 9.54 8.11
N THR A 8 -2.38 9.79 8.70
CA THR A 8 -1.20 10.30 7.98
C THR A 8 -0.68 9.27 6.98
N THR A 9 -0.64 7.99 7.38
CA THR A 9 -0.21 6.90 6.50
C THR A 9 -1.23 6.64 5.39
N GLU A 10 -2.52 6.81 5.68
CA GLU A 10 -3.58 6.76 4.66
C GLU A 10 -3.40 7.86 3.60
N ALA A 11 -3.09 9.09 4.01
CA ALA A 11 -2.81 10.17 3.07
C ALA A 11 -1.57 9.87 2.21
N LEU A 12 -0.52 9.26 2.79
CA LEU A 12 0.63 8.79 2.03
C LEU A 12 0.26 7.68 1.04
N ALA A 13 -0.57 6.72 1.44
CA ALA A 13 -1.05 5.65 0.55
C ALA A 13 -1.83 6.21 -0.64
N ASP A 14 -2.64 7.26 -0.42
CA ASP A 14 -3.34 7.94 -1.52
C ASP A 14 -2.36 8.58 -2.52
N LEU A 15 -1.29 9.21 -2.03
CA LEU A 15 -0.24 9.76 -2.90
C LEU A 15 0.50 8.68 -3.70
N LEU A 16 0.78 7.54 -3.07
CA LEU A 16 1.42 6.40 -3.74
C LEU A 16 0.53 5.82 -4.84
N SER A 17 -0.78 5.65 -4.57
CA SER A 17 -1.75 5.18 -5.56
C SER A 17 -1.86 6.12 -6.77
N ARG A 18 -1.88 7.44 -6.53
CA ARG A 18 -1.87 8.45 -7.60
C ARG A 18 -0.59 8.42 -8.42
N ARG A 19 0.57 8.27 -7.76
CA ARG A 19 1.87 8.14 -8.44
C ARG A 19 1.91 6.90 -9.33
N ALA A 20 1.40 5.78 -8.82
CA ALA A 20 1.27 4.53 -9.57
C ALA A 20 0.42 4.70 -10.84
N ALA A 21 -0.70 5.43 -10.76
CA ALA A 21 -1.59 5.64 -11.90
C ALA A 21 -0.97 6.43 -13.07
N VAL A 22 0.08 7.24 -12.82
CA VAL A 22 0.76 8.03 -13.85
C VAL A 22 2.15 7.49 -14.21
N ALA A 23 2.57 6.39 -13.60
CA ALA A 23 3.86 5.77 -13.88
C ALA A 23 3.85 5.10 -15.27
N PRO A 24 5.01 5.06 -15.96
CA PRO A 24 5.13 4.27 -17.19
C PRO A 24 4.71 2.82 -16.94
N SER A 25 3.86 2.29 -17.81
CA SER A 25 3.32 0.93 -17.67
C SER A 25 4.29 -0.17 -18.11
N ASN A 26 5.43 0.21 -18.71
CA ASN A 26 6.45 -0.73 -19.12
C ASN A 26 7.28 -1.19 -17.90
N PRO A 27 7.25 -2.48 -17.53
CA PRO A 27 7.97 -2.99 -16.36
C PRO A 27 9.49 -2.80 -16.41
N ALA A 28 10.05 -2.63 -17.62
CA ALA A 28 11.48 -2.35 -17.79
C ALA A 28 11.87 -0.92 -17.36
N ASP A 29 10.91 0.01 -17.35
CA ASP A 29 11.16 1.43 -17.06
C ASP A 29 10.93 1.78 -15.58
N ALA A 30 10.18 0.96 -14.84
CA ALA A 30 9.93 1.16 -13.42
C ALA A 30 9.75 -0.17 -12.66
N PRO A 31 10.64 -0.48 -11.69
CA PRO A 31 10.46 -1.67 -10.85
C PRO A 31 9.21 -1.53 -9.96
N GLU A 32 8.55 -2.66 -9.73
CA GLU A 32 7.38 -2.75 -8.86
C GLU A 32 7.72 -2.37 -7.41
N LEU A 33 6.86 -1.57 -6.77
CA LEU A 33 7.00 -1.20 -5.37
C LEU A 33 6.30 -2.25 -4.49
N VAL A 34 7.08 -3.04 -3.75
CA VAL A 34 6.51 -3.95 -2.75
C VAL A 34 6.07 -3.16 -1.52
N VAL A 35 4.78 -3.20 -1.20
CA VAL A 35 4.20 -2.59 0.01
C VAL A 35 3.67 -3.70 0.92
N ILE A 36 4.14 -3.70 2.16
CA ILE A 36 3.67 -4.59 3.21
C ILE A 36 2.84 -3.75 4.18
N THR A 37 1.67 -4.23 4.60
CA THR A 37 0.89 -3.55 5.66
C THR A 37 0.06 -4.56 6.44
N HIS A 38 -0.20 -4.26 7.71
CA HIS A 38 -1.19 -4.99 8.51
C HIS A 38 -2.56 -4.29 8.53
N ALA A 39 -2.66 -3.09 7.96
CA ALA A 39 -3.84 -2.24 8.03
C ALA A 39 -4.75 -2.48 6.81
N VAL A 40 -5.96 -3.00 7.06
CA VAL A 40 -6.96 -3.25 6.02
C VAL A 40 -7.31 -1.99 5.20
N PRO A 41 -7.48 -0.78 5.78
CA PRO A 41 -7.76 0.42 4.99
C PRO A 41 -6.65 0.79 4.01
N ILE A 42 -5.38 0.66 4.43
CA ILE A 42 -4.21 0.90 3.56
C ILE A 42 -4.18 -0.12 2.43
N ALA A 43 -4.38 -1.40 2.75
CA ALA A 43 -4.41 -2.48 1.77
C ALA A 43 -5.51 -2.26 0.72
N ALA A 44 -6.72 -1.89 1.15
CA ALA A 44 -7.84 -1.61 0.24
C ALA A 44 -7.50 -0.50 -0.75
N LYS A 45 -6.92 0.62 -0.29
CA LYS A 45 -6.53 1.76 -1.13
C LYS A 45 -5.47 1.42 -2.19
N LEU A 46 -4.53 0.53 -1.86
CA LEU A 46 -3.41 0.18 -2.74
C LEU A 46 -3.67 -1.07 -3.59
N SER A 47 -4.72 -1.85 -3.30
CA SER A 47 -5.00 -3.14 -3.94
C SER A 47 -5.15 -3.09 -5.47
N SER A 48 -5.57 -1.95 -6.02
CA SER A 48 -5.74 -1.74 -7.45
C SER A 48 -4.69 -0.80 -8.07
N ALA A 49 -3.66 -0.41 -7.30
CA ALA A 49 -2.64 0.52 -7.78
C ALA A 49 -1.63 -0.23 -8.67
N PRO A 50 -1.48 0.15 -9.96
CA PRO A 50 -0.56 -0.53 -10.85
C PRO A 50 0.89 -0.35 -10.41
N GLY A 51 1.72 -1.38 -10.58
CA GLY A 51 3.12 -1.32 -10.17
C GLY A 51 3.33 -1.30 -8.64
N ILE A 52 2.30 -1.66 -7.85
CA ILE A 52 2.42 -1.93 -6.42
C ILE A 52 2.13 -3.41 -6.15
N ALA A 53 3.15 -4.14 -5.69
CA ALA A 53 3.00 -5.48 -5.14
C ALA A 53 2.58 -5.38 -3.68
N LEU A 54 1.31 -5.66 -3.39
CA LEU A 54 0.75 -5.55 -2.06
C LEU A 54 0.82 -6.89 -1.30
N GLN A 55 1.43 -6.87 -0.11
CA GLN A 55 1.43 -7.98 0.84
C GLN A 55 0.73 -7.56 2.13
N ILE A 56 -0.23 -8.37 2.58
CA ILE A 56 -0.92 -8.13 3.84
C ILE A 56 -0.30 -9.02 4.91
N LEU A 57 0.25 -8.39 5.95
CA LEU A 57 0.69 -9.10 7.14
C LEU A 57 -0.54 -9.40 8.00
N GLY A 58 -0.86 -10.68 8.16
CA GLY A 58 -1.89 -11.11 9.09
C GLY A 58 -1.59 -10.64 10.51
N GLY A 59 -2.63 -10.23 11.24
CA GLY A 59 -2.52 -9.77 12.62
C GLY A 59 -3.53 -10.49 13.53
N ARG A 60 -3.24 -10.50 14.83
CA ARG A 60 -4.18 -10.98 15.85
C ARG A 60 -4.62 -9.80 16.69
N VAL A 61 -5.89 -9.44 16.60
CA VAL A 61 -6.49 -8.39 17.42
C VAL A 61 -6.68 -8.94 18.84
N ARG A 62 -6.03 -8.33 19.83
CA ARG A 62 -6.37 -8.51 21.25
C ARG A 62 -7.25 -7.34 21.65
N GLY A 63 -8.41 -7.61 22.26
CA GLY A 63 -9.11 -6.58 23.01
C GLY A 63 -8.28 -6.21 24.22
N LEU A 64 -7.62 -5.05 24.18
CA LEU A 64 -7.07 -4.37 25.34
C LEU A 64 -7.82 -3.04 25.40
N THR A 65 -8.72 -2.93 26.37
CA THR A 65 -9.35 -1.68 26.80
C THR A 65 -8.71 -1.26 28.10
#